data_AF-A0A1A8PCX7-F1
#
_entry.id   AF-A0A1A8PCX7-F1
#
_cell.length_a   1.000
_cell.length_b   1.000
_cell.length_c   1.000
_cell.angle_alpha   90.00
_cell.angle_beta   90.00
_cell.angle_gamma   90.00
#
_symmetry.space_group_name_H-M   'P 1'
#
loop_
_entity.id
_entity.type
_entity.pdbx_description
1 polymer ?
#
loop_
_entity_poly.entity_id
_entity_poly.type
_entity_poly.pdbx_seq_one_letter_code
_entity_poly.pdbx_strand_id
1 'polypeptide(L)'
;IQDSFKVSFSGVQGLAVADDDPETVLIQVHTKPVFAQQDDPLKLVWSGWLTCCNGSPEYLHSLPKDFTCLPLFGSNGAQNLTSVVKSWFQKNFDCSFGPLEINHTSLEWLVALWTSCNTETNIQNLKMLWTLPVEPPLQVTYVVEGNDAWDLWNSLQQRSEGDGGEKAGWIGIEEVTAFMQGLKSHFYRHFRLDLSAGNLSQVSTSLGSAKYNGKIKVSNSSYMITTLTLLTECALLKMPF
;
A
#
# COMPACT_ATOMS: atom_id res chain seq x y z
N ILE A 1 13.64 -3.51 36.54
CA ILE A 1 13.25 -2.21 35.93
C ILE A 1 12.05 -2.53 35.06
N GLN A 2 10.83 -2.20 35.53
CA GLN A 2 9.63 -2.30 34.70
C GLN A 2 9.57 -1.03 33.87
N ASP A 3 9.86 -1.14 32.58
CA ASP A 3 9.56 -0.06 31.65
C ASP A 3 8.04 0.11 31.63
N SER A 4 7.55 1.22 32.17
CA SER A 4 6.13 1.55 32.14
C SER A 4 5.75 1.93 30.72
N PHE A 5 4.98 1.07 30.06
CA PHE A 5 4.39 1.36 28.75
C PHE A 5 3.05 2.06 28.94
N LYS A 6 2.85 3.15 28.19
CA LYS A 6 1.55 3.79 28.01
C LYS A 6 1.05 3.49 26.61
N VAL A 7 -0.12 2.88 26.51
CA VAL A 7 -0.78 2.59 25.23
C VAL A 7 -1.96 3.53 25.06
N SER A 8 -2.14 4.09 23.86
CA SER A 8 -3.29 4.90 23.49
C SER A 8 -3.94 4.39 22.21
N PHE A 9 -5.25 4.48 22.16
CA PHE A 9 -6.10 4.20 21.00
C PHE A 9 -6.88 5.47 20.67
N SER A 10 -6.92 5.85 19.41
CA SER A 10 -7.64 7.05 18.94
C SER A 10 -8.18 6.85 17.53
N GLY A 11 -9.36 7.40 17.24
CA GLY A 11 -9.89 7.49 15.89
C GLY A 11 -9.08 8.46 15.03
N VAL A 12 -8.94 8.14 13.74
CA VAL A 12 -8.32 9.00 12.72
C VAL A 12 -9.38 9.37 11.70
N GLN A 13 -9.71 10.66 11.65
CA GLN A 13 -10.67 11.21 10.70
C GLN A 13 -10.06 11.36 9.30
N GLY A 14 -10.91 11.31 8.27
CA GLY A 14 -10.52 11.52 6.87
C GLY A 14 -9.96 10.30 6.15
N LEU A 15 -9.93 9.13 6.81
CA LEU A 15 -9.55 7.85 6.20
C LEU A 15 -10.75 6.93 5.91
N ALA A 16 -11.88 7.16 6.58
CA ALA A 16 -13.17 6.63 6.15
C ALA A 16 -13.67 7.50 4.99
N VAL A 17 -13.64 6.95 3.79
CA VAL A 17 -13.90 7.69 2.54
C VAL A 17 -15.32 7.45 2.06
N ALA A 18 -15.80 6.21 2.16
CA ALA A 18 -17.19 5.84 1.91
C ALA A 18 -18.02 5.93 3.21
N ASP A 19 -19.33 6.13 3.08
CA ASP A 19 -20.26 6.23 4.22
C ASP A 19 -20.24 4.97 5.11
N ASP A 20 -19.98 3.81 4.50
CA ASP A 20 -19.92 2.51 5.18
C ASP A 20 -18.53 2.18 5.75
N ASP A 21 -17.51 3.01 5.48
CA ASP A 21 -16.17 2.77 5.99
C ASP A 21 -16.11 3.04 7.51
N PRO A 22 -15.65 2.07 8.33
CA PRO A 22 -15.42 2.31 9.73
C PRO A 22 -14.26 3.29 9.97
N GLU A 23 -14.33 4.04 11.07
CA GLU A 23 -13.27 4.96 11.46
C GLU A 23 -11.94 4.21 11.67
N THR A 24 -10.85 4.77 11.13
CA THR A 24 -9.52 4.20 11.30
C THR A 24 -9.06 4.32 12.74
N VAL A 25 -8.54 3.23 13.31
CA VAL A 25 -8.01 3.22 14.68
C VAL A 25 -6.49 3.35 14.65
N LEU A 26 -5.97 4.43 15.24
CA LEU A 26 -4.55 4.61 15.52
C LEU A 26 -4.21 4.06 16.90
N ILE A 27 -3.11 3.32 16.97
CA ILE A 27 -2.58 2.70 18.17
C ILE A 27 -1.17 3.21 18.37
N GLN A 28 -0.86 3.70 19.56
CA GLN A 28 0.48 4.20 19.89
C GLN A 28 0.95 3.64 21.22
N VAL A 29 2.20 3.16 21.25
CA VAL A 29 2.86 2.67 22.44
C VAL A 29 4.01 3.60 22.75
N HIS A 30 3.96 4.18 23.95
CA HIS A 30 4.97 5.06 24.47
C HIS A 30 5.65 4.44 25.68
N THR A 31 6.91 4.78 25.89
CA THR A 31 7.66 4.40 27.09
C THR A 31 8.24 5.63 27.76
N LYS A 32 8.40 5.57 29.09
CA LYS A 32 9.15 6.59 29.83
C LYS A 32 10.65 6.25 29.79
N PRO A 33 11.52 7.12 29.23
CA PRO A 33 12.96 6.88 29.26
C PRO A 33 13.49 6.69 30.68
N VAL A 34 14.50 5.84 30.86
CA VAL A 34 15.06 5.47 32.18
C VAL A 34 15.56 6.67 32.99
N PHE A 35 15.99 7.74 32.33
CA PHE A 35 16.48 8.98 32.95
C PHE A 35 15.53 10.18 32.79
N ALA A 36 14.27 9.92 32.44
CA ALA A 36 13.29 10.98 32.21
C ALA A 36 12.84 11.63 33.52
N GLN A 37 12.84 12.96 33.55
CA GLN A 37 12.22 13.74 34.62
C GLN A 37 10.69 13.57 34.63
N GLN A 38 10.01 14.14 35.63
CA GLN A 38 8.57 13.95 35.81
C GLN A 38 7.75 14.48 34.62
N ASP A 39 8.22 15.57 33.99
CA ASP A 39 7.55 16.28 32.89
C ASP A 39 8.11 15.94 31.50
N ASP A 40 9.08 15.04 31.41
CA ASP A 40 9.68 14.68 30.12
C ASP A 40 8.67 13.95 29.22
N PRO A 41 8.64 14.28 27.92
CA PRO A 41 7.70 13.68 26.99
C PRO A 41 7.96 12.17 26.87
N LEU A 42 6.87 11.39 26.85
CA LEU A 42 6.98 9.96 26.62
C LEU A 42 7.50 9.69 25.21
N LYS A 43 8.42 8.74 25.10
CA LYS A 43 9.01 8.36 23.82
C LYS A 43 8.08 7.39 23.10
N LEU A 44 7.63 7.75 21.89
CA LEU A 44 6.94 6.82 20.99
C LEU A 44 7.92 5.71 20.56
N VAL A 45 7.59 4.46 20.86
CA VAL A 45 8.43 3.29 20.54
C VAL A 45 7.79 2.37 19.50
N TRP A 46 6.48 2.50 19.31
CA TRP A 46 5.73 1.76 18.30
C TRP A 46 4.44 2.51 17.97
N SER A 47 4.05 2.52 16.70
CA SER A 47 2.73 2.95 16.25
C SER A 47 2.17 1.97 15.24
N GLY A 48 0.84 1.91 15.14
CA GLY A 48 0.17 1.13 14.12
C GLY A 48 -1.25 1.62 13.92
N TRP A 49 -1.89 1.14 12.87
CA TRP A 49 -3.25 1.51 12.53
C TRP A 49 -4.02 0.30 12.01
N LEU A 50 -5.34 0.34 12.24
CA LEU A 50 -6.32 -0.57 11.68
C LEU A 50 -7.29 0.26 10.83
N THR A 51 -7.44 -0.08 9.54
CA THR A 51 -8.25 0.72 8.62
C THR A 51 -8.97 -0.16 7.59
N CYS A 52 -10.10 0.35 7.11
CA CYS A 52 -10.79 -0.05 5.91
C CYS A 52 -10.98 1.24 5.10
N CYS A 53 -10.37 1.32 3.92
CA CYS A 53 -10.44 2.54 3.12
C CYS A 53 -11.12 2.21 1.80
N ASN A 54 -12.30 2.79 1.57
CA ASN A 54 -13.16 2.55 0.43
C ASN A 54 -13.45 1.04 0.25
N GLY A 55 -13.92 0.39 1.33
CA GLY A 55 -14.26 -1.03 1.30
C GLY A 55 -15.46 -1.30 0.37
N SER A 56 -15.54 -2.51 -0.19
CA SER A 56 -16.70 -2.90 -1.01
C SER A 56 -17.99 -2.85 -0.18
N PRO A 57 -18.98 -2.02 -0.56
CA PRO A 57 -20.26 -1.95 0.16
C PRO A 57 -20.96 -3.31 0.18
N GLU A 58 -20.87 -4.09 -0.90
CA GLU A 58 -21.47 -5.43 -0.97
C GLU A 58 -20.87 -6.36 0.08
N TYR A 59 -19.54 -6.32 0.25
CA TYR A 59 -18.86 -7.10 1.28
C TYR A 59 -19.21 -6.60 2.68
N LEU A 60 -19.10 -5.29 2.93
CA LEU A 60 -19.36 -4.70 4.26
C LEU A 60 -20.80 -4.95 4.73
N HIS A 61 -21.79 -4.85 3.83
CA HIS A 61 -23.19 -5.14 4.14
C HIS A 61 -23.49 -6.63 4.35
N SER A 62 -22.63 -7.54 3.86
CA SER A 62 -22.78 -8.98 4.08
C SER A 62 -22.34 -9.41 5.48
N LEU A 63 -21.56 -8.58 6.18
CA LEU A 63 -21.05 -8.87 7.51
C LEU A 63 -22.14 -8.72 8.59
N PRO A 64 -22.00 -9.39 9.75
CA PRO A 64 -22.87 -9.18 10.89
C PRO A 64 -22.88 -7.69 11.30
N LYS A 65 -24.05 -7.17 11.72
CA LYS A 65 -24.21 -5.74 12.07
C LYS A 65 -23.26 -5.24 13.17
N ASP A 66 -22.87 -6.14 14.07
CA ASP A 66 -21.97 -5.82 15.19
C ASP A 66 -20.49 -6.06 14.84
N PHE A 67 -20.18 -6.40 13.59
CA PHE A 67 -18.83 -6.67 13.12
C PHE A 67 -18.21 -5.44 12.43
N THR A 68 -17.12 -4.94 12.98
CA THR A 68 -16.34 -3.84 12.37
C THR A 68 -15.22 -4.41 11.50
N CYS A 69 -15.28 -4.17 10.19
CA CYS A 69 -14.25 -4.63 9.25
C CYS A 69 -13.08 -3.66 9.18
N LEU A 70 -11.90 -4.02 9.70
CA LEU A 70 -10.66 -3.25 9.57
C LEU A 70 -9.56 -4.14 8.98
N PRO A 71 -9.62 -4.42 7.66
CA PRO A 71 -8.84 -5.49 7.04
C PRO A 71 -7.34 -5.18 6.96
N LEU A 72 -6.95 -3.91 7.05
CA LEU A 72 -5.55 -3.52 6.97
C LEU A 72 -4.98 -3.19 8.34
N PHE A 73 -3.86 -3.84 8.65
CA PHE A 73 -3.04 -3.53 9.82
C PHE A 73 -1.65 -3.05 9.39
N GLY A 74 -1.40 -1.75 9.56
CA GLY A 74 -0.07 -1.15 9.40
C GLY A 74 0.64 -1.00 10.73
N SER A 75 1.95 -1.21 10.76
CA SER A 75 2.74 -0.98 11.98
C SER A 75 4.14 -0.45 11.66
N ASN A 76 4.64 0.39 12.57
CA ASN A 76 5.96 0.97 12.56
C ASN A 76 6.57 0.86 13.96
N GLY A 77 7.63 0.06 14.10
CA GLY A 77 8.32 -0.15 15.37
C GLY A 77 8.88 -1.57 15.48
N ALA A 78 9.27 -1.95 16.68
CA ALA A 78 9.90 -3.24 16.93
C ALA A 78 8.91 -4.42 16.74
N GLN A 79 9.39 -5.52 16.16
CA GLN A 79 8.56 -6.69 15.82
C GLN A 79 8.00 -7.40 17.06
N ASN A 80 8.73 -7.38 18.18
CA ASN A 80 8.26 -7.92 19.47
C ASN A 80 7.03 -7.15 19.96
N LEU A 81 7.05 -5.81 19.92
CA LEU A 81 5.89 -4.98 20.29
C LEU A 81 4.72 -5.21 19.33
N THR A 82 4.99 -5.31 18.03
CA THR A 82 3.97 -5.65 17.03
C THR A 82 3.28 -6.98 17.36
N SER A 83 4.06 -7.99 17.76
CA SER A 83 3.54 -9.32 18.11
C SER A 83 2.67 -9.26 19.38
N VAL A 84 3.10 -8.50 20.39
CA VAL A 84 2.32 -8.28 21.62
C VAL A 84 0.99 -7.57 21.32
N VAL A 85 1.01 -6.52 20.50
CA VAL A 85 -0.22 -5.79 20.10
C VAL A 85 -1.17 -6.73 19.36
N LYS A 86 -0.69 -7.50 18.37
CA LYS A 86 -1.50 -8.49 17.65
C LYS A 86 -2.13 -9.52 18.61
N SER A 87 -1.32 -10.11 19.49
CA SER A 87 -1.81 -11.07 20.49
C SER A 87 -2.83 -10.47 21.45
N TRP A 88 -2.70 -9.19 21.80
CA TRP A 88 -3.69 -8.51 22.63
C TRP A 88 -5.02 -8.36 21.87
N PHE A 89 -4.98 -7.93 20.59
CA PHE A 89 -6.19 -7.85 19.77
C PHE A 89 -6.89 -9.20 19.65
N GLN A 90 -6.17 -10.26 19.29
CA GLN A 90 -6.74 -11.61 19.13
C GLN A 90 -7.32 -12.21 20.42
N LYS A 91 -6.91 -11.70 21.60
CA LYS A 91 -7.45 -12.13 22.90
C LYS A 91 -8.70 -11.36 23.32
N ASN A 92 -8.84 -10.10 22.87
CA ASN A 92 -9.89 -9.20 23.32
C ASN A 92 -10.98 -8.98 22.26
N PHE A 93 -10.68 -9.29 21.00
CA PHE A 93 -11.57 -9.16 19.86
C PHE A 93 -11.57 -10.46 19.06
N ASP A 94 -12.70 -10.76 18.42
CA ASP A 94 -12.82 -11.89 17.49
C ASP A 94 -12.16 -11.54 16.15
N CYS A 95 -10.82 -11.52 16.15
CA CYS A 95 -10.03 -11.16 14.99
C CYS A 95 -8.80 -12.04 14.81
N SER A 96 -8.24 -12.01 13.60
CA SER A 96 -7.00 -12.69 13.25
C SER A 96 -6.10 -11.77 12.43
N PHE A 97 -4.79 -12.03 12.47
CA PHE A 97 -3.81 -11.28 11.68
C PHE A 97 -3.10 -12.22 10.70
N GLY A 98 -3.24 -11.94 9.41
CA GLY A 98 -2.49 -12.59 8.34
C GLY A 98 -1.50 -11.64 7.68
N PRO A 99 -0.45 -12.16 7.00
CA PRO A 99 0.41 -11.34 6.17
C PRO A 99 -0.34 -10.92 4.88
N LEU A 100 -0.34 -9.62 4.59
CA LEU A 100 -0.75 -9.10 3.29
C LEU A 100 0.48 -8.97 2.39
N GLU A 101 0.72 -9.98 1.55
CA GLU A 101 1.68 -9.85 0.44
C GLU A 101 1.19 -8.84 -0.58
N ILE A 102 2.03 -7.87 -0.94
CA ILE A 102 1.80 -6.96 -2.06
C ILE A 102 2.39 -7.67 -3.28
N ASN A 103 1.62 -8.58 -3.87
CA ASN A 103 2.12 -9.45 -4.93
C ASN A 103 2.53 -8.64 -6.18
N HIS A 104 3.07 -9.33 -7.19
CA HIS A 104 3.52 -8.67 -8.42
C HIS A 104 2.39 -7.85 -9.07
N THR A 105 1.16 -8.37 -9.10
CA THR A 105 -0.02 -7.67 -9.62
C THR A 105 -0.29 -6.39 -8.84
N SER A 106 -0.33 -6.44 -7.51
CA SER A 106 -0.51 -5.25 -6.67
C SER A 106 0.61 -4.22 -6.88
N LEU A 107 1.85 -4.66 -7.10
CA LEU A 107 2.96 -3.75 -7.42
C LEU A 107 2.79 -3.09 -8.80
N GLU A 108 2.29 -3.82 -9.80
CA GLU A 108 1.95 -3.28 -11.13
C GLU A 108 0.81 -2.25 -11.04
N TRP A 109 -0.21 -2.50 -10.22
CA TRP A 109 -1.25 -1.51 -9.91
C TRP A 109 -0.66 -0.27 -9.26
N LEU A 110 0.25 -0.41 -8.29
CA LEU A 110 0.93 0.75 -7.68
C LEU A 110 1.79 1.53 -8.68
N VAL A 111 2.40 0.86 -9.66
CA VAL A 111 3.13 1.54 -10.75
C VAL A 111 2.18 2.44 -11.54
N ALA A 112 1.01 1.92 -11.94
CA ALA A 112 0.00 2.71 -12.65
C ALA A 112 -0.55 3.85 -11.77
N LEU A 113 -1.03 3.54 -10.57
CA LEU A 113 -1.63 4.52 -9.64
C LEU A 113 -0.68 5.68 -9.34
N TRP A 114 0.58 5.39 -9.02
CA TRP A 114 1.55 6.45 -8.70
C TRP A 114 2.00 7.24 -9.93
N THR A 115 1.98 6.63 -11.12
CA THR A 115 2.24 7.35 -12.37
C THR A 115 1.08 8.27 -12.72
N SER A 116 -0.17 7.85 -12.46
CA SER A 116 -1.36 8.68 -12.66
C SER A 116 -1.33 10.00 -11.89
N CYS A 117 -0.58 10.05 -10.79
CA CYS A 117 -0.41 11.24 -9.96
C CYS A 117 0.64 12.23 -10.50
N ASN A 118 1.30 11.96 -11.63
CA ASN A 118 2.42 12.77 -12.11
C ASN A 118 2.02 14.23 -12.37
N THR A 119 0.81 14.47 -12.87
CA THR A 119 0.28 15.81 -13.16
C THR A 119 0.22 16.71 -11.93
N GLU A 120 -0.01 16.13 -10.75
CA GLU A 120 -0.15 16.84 -9.49
C GLU A 120 1.16 16.88 -8.69
N THR A 121 2.01 15.87 -8.86
CA THR A 121 3.16 15.63 -7.96
C THR A 121 4.52 15.72 -8.61
N ASN A 122 4.58 15.72 -9.95
CA ASN A 122 5.81 15.72 -10.72
C ASN A 122 6.78 14.64 -10.21
N ILE A 123 6.36 13.37 -10.32
CA ILE A 123 7.17 12.24 -9.84
C ILE A 123 8.48 12.24 -10.62
N GLN A 124 9.61 12.59 -10.00
CA GLN A 124 10.86 12.75 -10.77
C GLN A 124 11.31 11.44 -11.45
N ASN A 125 11.11 10.32 -10.77
CA ASN A 125 11.52 9.01 -11.26
C ASN A 125 10.54 7.92 -10.81
N LEU A 126 10.22 7.01 -11.72
CA LEU A 126 9.61 5.72 -11.43
C LEU A 126 10.70 4.65 -11.39
N LYS A 127 10.91 4.04 -10.22
CA LYS A 127 11.90 2.97 -10.03
C LYS A 127 11.22 1.63 -9.78
N MET A 128 11.59 0.63 -10.56
CA MET A 128 11.07 -0.74 -10.49
C MET A 128 12.23 -1.72 -10.32
N LEU A 129 12.17 -2.56 -9.28
CA LEU A 129 13.17 -3.61 -9.02
C LEU A 129 12.61 -4.97 -9.43
N TRP A 130 13.22 -5.57 -10.43
CA TRP A 130 12.89 -6.90 -10.93
C TRP A 130 13.89 -7.93 -10.42
N THR A 131 13.39 -9.12 -10.11
CA THR A 131 14.23 -10.29 -9.81
C THR A 131 13.96 -11.36 -10.85
N LEU A 132 14.99 -11.72 -11.63
CA LEU A 132 14.92 -12.75 -12.66
C LEU A 132 15.37 -14.11 -12.11
N PRO A 133 14.73 -15.22 -12.51
CA PRO A 133 15.00 -16.57 -12.01
C PRO A 133 16.18 -17.23 -12.75
N VAL A 134 17.34 -16.58 -12.73
CA VAL A 134 18.61 -17.13 -13.23
C VAL A 134 19.49 -17.52 -12.04
N GLU A 135 20.53 -18.33 -12.25
CA GLU A 135 21.48 -18.71 -11.19
C GLU A 135 22.85 -18.08 -11.43
N PRO A 136 23.34 -17.19 -10.54
CA PRO A 136 22.66 -16.61 -9.36
C PRO A 136 21.53 -15.62 -9.75
N PRO A 137 20.53 -15.37 -8.88
CA PRO A 137 19.41 -14.47 -9.20
C PRO A 137 19.87 -13.08 -9.65
N LEU A 138 19.40 -12.65 -10.81
CA LEU A 138 19.75 -11.34 -11.36
C LEU A 138 18.73 -10.30 -10.90
N GLN A 139 19.21 -9.27 -10.20
CA GLN A 139 18.41 -8.12 -9.81
C GLN A 139 18.60 -6.99 -10.83
N VAL A 140 17.49 -6.50 -11.38
CA VAL A 140 17.48 -5.40 -12.35
C VAL A 140 16.71 -4.23 -11.77
N THR A 141 17.38 -3.09 -11.62
CA THR A 141 16.71 -1.83 -11.28
C THR A 141 16.45 -1.06 -12.56
N TYR A 142 15.18 -0.96 -12.95
CA TYR A 142 14.73 -0.17 -14.08
C TYR A 142 14.19 1.17 -13.59
N VAL A 143 14.82 2.27 -14.03
CA VAL A 143 14.43 3.64 -13.68
C VAL A 143 13.96 4.34 -14.94
N VAL A 144 12.78 4.94 -14.86
CA VAL A 144 12.16 5.74 -15.92
C VAL A 144 11.94 7.14 -15.38
N GLU A 145 12.19 8.16 -16.19
CA GLU A 145 11.84 9.54 -15.87
C GLU A 145 10.30 9.66 -15.77
N GLY A 146 9.80 10.50 -14.87
CA GLY A 146 8.36 10.50 -14.58
C GLY A 146 7.48 11.01 -15.69
N ASN A 147 7.92 12.01 -16.46
CA ASN A 147 7.19 12.50 -17.61
C ASN A 147 7.20 11.46 -18.74
N ASP A 148 8.30 10.74 -18.96
CA ASP A 148 8.33 9.62 -19.92
C ASP A 148 7.35 8.49 -19.51
N ALA A 149 7.30 8.16 -18.22
CA ALA A 149 6.35 7.18 -17.69
C ALA A 149 4.90 7.66 -17.82
N TRP A 150 4.67 8.94 -17.52
CA TRP A 150 3.37 9.60 -17.65
C TRP A 150 2.89 9.68 -19.10
N ASP A 151 3.76 10.05 -20.04
CA ASP A 151 3.41 10.14 -21.46
C ASP A 151 2.99 8.77 -22.00
N LEU A 152 3.70 7.70 -21.60
CA LEU A 152 3.29 6.34 -21.92
C LEU A 152 1.92 6.01 -21.29
N TRP A 153 1.72 6.30 -20.01
CA TRP A 153 0.46 6.05 -19.30
C TRP A 153 -0.73 6.80 -19.93
N ASN A 154 -0.59 8.12 -20.11
CA ASN A 154 -1.60 9.01 -20.68
C ASN A 154 -1.97 8.61 -22.13
N SER A 155 -1.01 8.11 -22.91
CA SER A 155 -1.29 7.62 -24.27
C SER A 155 -2.23 6.42 -24.31
N LEU A 156 -2.32 5.65 -23.23
CA LEU A 156 -3.23 4.51 -23.10
C LEU A 156 -4.63 4.96 -22.69
N GLN A 157 -4.73 5.93 -21.77
CA GLN A 157 -6.01 6.48 -21.33
C GLN A 157 -6.78 7.17 -22.47
N GLN A 158 -6.08 7.93 -23.32
CA GLN A 158 -6.70 8.59 -24.49
C GLN A 158 -7.25 7.61 -25.53
N ARG A 159 -6.76 6.36 -25.57
CA ARG A 159 -7.30 5.33 -26.47
C ARG A 159 -8.61 4.75 -25.94
N SER A 160 -8.79 4.71 -24.63
CA SER A 160 -10.01 4.23 -23.97
C SER A 160 -11.17 5.23 -24.11
N GLU A 161 -10.89 6.54 -24.14
CA GLU A 161 -11.91 7.61 -24.24
C GLU A 161 -12.51 7.76 -25.65
N GLY A 162 -11.85 7.24 -26.68
CA GLY A 162 -12.28 7.32 -28.09
C GLY A 162 -13.53 6.49 -28.43
N ASP A 163 -14.03 5.65 -27.51
CA ASP A 163 -15.13 4.70 -27.75
C ASP A 163 -16.48 5.12 -27.10
N GLY A 164 -16.66 6.41 -26.80
CA GLY A 164 -17.98 6.98 -26.50
C GLY A 164 -18.55 6.69 -25.10
N GLY A 165 -17.73 6.27 -24.14
CA GLY A 165 -18.15 6.08 -22.75
C GLY A 165 -17.48 7.07 -21.80
N GLU A 166 -18.28 7.92 -21.16
CA GLU A 166 -17.87 8.64 -19.95
C GLU A 166 -17.54 7.61 -18.84
N LYS A 167 -16.27 7.19 -18.74
CA LYS A 167 -15.73 6.50 -17.57
C LYS A 167 -14.54 7.27 -17.03
N ALA A 168 -14.80 8.50 -16.58
CA ALA A 168 -13.82 9.26 -15.82
C ALA A 168 -13.59 8.57 -14.46
N GLY A 169 -12.40 7.99 -14.26
CA GLY A 169 -11.82 7.82 -12.92
C GLY A 169 -11.40 6.42 -12.50
N TRP A 170 -11.78 5.35 -13.21
CA TRP A 170 -11.44 3.98 -12.80
C TRP A 170 -10.34 3.40 -13.69
N ILE A 171 -9.19 3.09 -13.09
CA ILE A 171 -8.09 2.43 -13.80
C ILE A 171 -8.46 0.97 -14.06
N GLY A 172 -8.46 0.57 -15.32
CA GLY A 172 -8.78 -0.80 -15.73
C GLY A 172 -7.57 -1.74 -15.70
N ILE A 173 -7.81 -3.05 -15.49
CA ILE A 173 -6.75 -4.06 -15.54
C ILE A 173 -6.09 -4.13 -16.93
N GLU A 174 -6.83 -3.89 -18.01
CA GLU A 174 -6.27 -3.86 -19.36
C GLU A 174 -5.28 -2.69 -19.53
N GLU A 175 -5.59 -1.53 -18.96
CA GLU A 175 -4.75 -0.33 -19.01
C GLU A 175 -3.45 -0.56 -18.22
N VAL A 176 -3.54 -1.11 -17.00
CA VAL A 176 -2.37 -1.48 -16.19
C VAL A 176 -1.51 -2.51 -16.93
N THR A 177 -2.13 -3.53 -17.53
CA THR A 177 -1.43 -4.57 -18.28
C THR A 177 -0.71 -3.98 -19.50
N ALA A 178 -1.39 -3.13 -20.27
CA ALA A 178 -0.83 -2.47 -21.43
C ALA A 178 0.33 -1.53 -21.05
N PHE A 179 0.21 -0.81 -19.93
CA PHE A 179 1.25 0.07 -19.42
C PHE A 179 2.50 -0.71 -19.03
N MET A 180 2.33 -1.77 -18.23
CA MET A 180 3.43 -2.64 -17.84
C MET A 180 4.08 -3.31 -19.04
N GLN A 181 3.29 -3.72 -20.04
CA GLN A 181 3.83 -4.28 -21.28
C GLN A 181 4.62 -3.25 -22.08
N GLY A 182 4.18 -1.99 -22.12
CA GLY A 182 4.93 -0.89 -22.73
C GLY A 182 6.30 -0.68 -22.06
N LEU A 183 6.32 -0.65 -20.73
CA LEU A 183 7.55 -0.52 -19.94
C LEU A 183 8.51 -1.70 -20.17
N LYS A 184 8.00 -2.94 -20.13
CA LYS A 184 8.79 -4.17 -20.40
C LYS A 184 9.33 -4.19 -21.83
N SER A 185 8.51 -3.82 -22.81
CA SER A 185 8.90 -3.76 -24.22
C SER A 185 9.98 -2.71 -24.49
N HIS A 186 9.85 -1.53 -23.87
CA HIS A 186 10.89 -0.49 -23.91
C HIS A 186 12.22 -0.99 -23.35
N PHE A 187 12.19 -1.66 -22.19
CA PHE A 187 13.39 -2.24 -21.58
C PHE A 187 14.03 -3.30 -22.50
N TYR A 188 13.22 -4.24 -23.01
CA TYR A 188 13.72 -5.29 -23.91
C TYR A 188 14.35 -4.73 -25.20
N ARG A 189 13.76 -3.68 -25.78
CA ARG A 189 14.30 -3.04 -26.98
C ARG A 189 15.73 -2.53 -26.79
N HIS A 190 16.07 -2.03 -25.61
CA HIS A 190 17.38 -1.45 -25.30
C HIS A 190 18.37 -2.49 -24.77
N PHE A 191 17.93 -3.37 -23.87
CA PHE A 191 18.83 -4.27 -23.14
C PHE A 191 18.78 -5.73 -23.60
N ARG A 192 17.83 -6.08 -24.47
CA ARG A 192 17.59 -7.47 -24.96
C ARG A 192 17.39 -8.47 -23.83
N LEU A 193 16.86 -8.00 -22.71
CA LEU A 193 16.53 -8.80 -21.54
C LEU A 193 15.03 -8.70 -21.27
N ASP A 194 14.38 -9.85 -21.19
CA ASP A 194 12.94 -9.94 -20.98
C ASP A 194 12.61 -9.93 -19.48
N LEU A 195 12.05 -8.82 -19.01
CA LEU A 195 11.62 -8.68 -17.62
C LEU A 195 10.42 -9.57 -17.27
N SER A 196 9.64 -10.01 -18.27
CA SER A 196 8.45 -10.85 -18.08
C SER A 196 8.81 -12.24 -17.53
N ALA A 197 10.07 -12.65 -17.66
CA ALA A 197 10.58 -13.89 -17.08
C ALA A 197 10.79 -13.80 -15.56
N GLY A 198 10.76 -12.61 -14.96
CA GLY A 198 10.94 -12.42 -13.52
C GLY A 198 9.76 -11.75 -12.84
N ASN A 199 9.98 -11.41 -11.57
CA ASN A 199 8.96 -10.81 -10.72
C ASN A 199 9.34 -9.37 -10.34
N LEU A 200 8.36 -8.46 -10.43
CA LEU A 200 8.46 -7.15 -9.82
C LEU A 200 8.46 -7.33 -8.30
N SER A 201 9.52 -6.89 -7.64
CA SER A 201 9.76 -7.10 -6.21
C SER A 201 9.64 -5.82 -5.38
N GLN A 202 9.81 -4.66 -6.03
CA GLN A 202 9.65 -3.35 -5.42
C GLN A 202 9.34 -2.29 -6.47
N VAL A 203 8.49 -1.32 -6.09
CA VAL A 203 8.25 -0.07 -6.81
C VAL A 203 8.55 1.10 -5.88
N SER A 204 9.10 2.20 -6.40
CA SER A 204 9.28 3.43 -5.65
C SER A 204 9.28 4.69 -6.52
N THR A 205 8.73 5.77 -5.98
CA THR A 205 8.69 7.13 -6.53
C THR A 205 8.96 8.14 -5.40
N SER A 206 8.80 9.44 -5.66
CA SER A 206 8.74 10.46 -4.59
C SER A 206 7.52 10.30 -3.67
N LEU A 207 6.47 9.60 -4.12
CA LEU A 207 5.24 9.37 -3.34
C LEU A 207 5.41 8.28 -2.28
N GLY A 208 6.31 7.33 -2.51
CA GLY A 208 6.47 6.19 -1.62
C GLY A 208 7.29 5.05 -2.18
N SER A 209 7.28 3.94 -1.46
CA SER A 209 7.87 2.67 -1.92
C SER A 209 7.08 1.49 -1.40
N ALA A 210 6.85 0.49 -2.23
CA ALA A 210 6.19 -0.76 -1.85
C ALA A 210 7.05 -1.95 -2.27
N LYS A 211 7.05 -2.99 -1.44
CA LYS A 211 7.82 -4.22 -1.65
C LYS A 211 6.91 -5.44 -1.56
N TYR A 212 7.30 -6.50 -2.27
CA TYR A 212 6.55 -7.76 -2.31
C TYR A 212 6.19 -8.32 -0.92
N ASN A 213 7.09 -8.17 0.04
CA ASN A 213 6.93 -8.63 1.42
C ASN A 213 5.98 -7.81 2.30
N GLY A 214 5.14 -6.95 1.72
CA GLY A 214 4.15 -6.15 2.46
C GLY A 214 4.70 -4.88 3.09
N LYS A 215 5.99 -4.53 2.89
CA LYS A 215 6.55 -3.28 3.38
C LYS A 215 6.18 -2.13 2.46
N ILE A 216 5.50 -1.14 3.02
CA ILE A 216 5.15 0.11 2.34
C ILE A 216 5.71 1.32 3.09
N LYS A 217 6.08 2.35 2.33
CA LYS A 217 6.36 3.69 2.81
C LYS A 217 5.52 4.65 1.98
N VAL A 218 4.80 5.54 2.65
CA VAL A 218 4.00 6.59 2.03
C VAL A 218 4.60 7.92 2.47
N SER A 219 4.96 8.75 1.50
CA SER A 219 5.62 10.06 1.72
C SER A 219 4.71 11.23 1.39
N ASN A 220 3.55 10.97 0.78
CA ASN A 220 2.57 11.98 0.40
C ASN A 220 1.18 11.56 0.88
N SER A 221 0.55 12.41 1.70
CA SER A 221 -0.77 12.14 2.29
C SER A 221 -1.90 12.15 1.27
N SER A 222 -1.77 12.93 0.18
CA SER A 222 -2.82 13.08 -0.84
C SER A 222 -3.11 11.78 -1.60
N TYR A 223 -2.15 10.85 -1.67
CA TYR A 223 -2.28 9.57 -2.38
C TYR A 223 -2.29 8.36 -1.44
N MET A 224 -2.31 8.63 -0.14
CA MET A 224 -2.42 7.61 0.88
C MET A 224 -3.76 6.88 0.74
N ILE A 225 -4.86 7.60 0.51
CA ILE A 225 -6.19 7.01 0.32
C ILE A 225 -6.19 6.01 -0.83
N THR A 226 -5.80 6.43 -2.03
CA THR A 226 -5.74 5.55 -3.21
C THR A 226 -4.89 4.30 -2.99
N THR A 227 -3.76 4.46 -2.31
CA THR A 227 -2.88 3.33 -1.96
C THR A 227 -3.56 2.40 -0.96
N LEU A 228 -4.22 2.93 0.08
CA LEU A 228 -4.94 2.15 1.08
C LEU A 228 -6.19 1.48 0.51
N THR A 229 -6.86 2.09 -0.47
CA THR A 229 -7.98 1.47 -1.20
C THR A 229 -7.54 0.21 -1.90
N LEU A 230 -6.48 0.28 -2.73
CA LEU A 230 -5.93 -0.91 -3.40
C LEU A 230 -5.55 -2.01 -2.40
N LEU A 231 -4.90 -1.64 -1.29
CA LEU A 231 -4.52 -2.62 -0.28
C LEU A 231 -5.75 -3.21 0.41
N THR A 232 -6.80 -2.41 0.67
CA THR A 232 -8.05 -2.84 1.28
C THR A 232 -8.71 -3.89 0.40
N GLU A 233 -8.85 -3.63 -0.91
CA GLU A 233 -9.34 -4.60 -1.88
C GLU A 233 -8.51 -5.90 -1.87
N CYS A 234 -7.18 -5.78 -1.89
CA CYS A 234 -6.29 -6.94 -1.83
C CYS A 234 -6.46 -7.76 -0.55
N ALA A 235 -6.76 -7.11 0.58
CA ALA A 235 -6.99 -7.76 1.85
C ALA A 235 -8.37 -8.45 1.90
N LEU A 236 -9.42 -7.78 1.41
CA LEU A 236 -10.77 -8.33 1.34
C LEU A 236 -10.82 -9.57 0.45
N LEU A 237 -10.10 -9.59 -0.67
CA LEU A 237 -9.99 -10.78 -1.55
C LEU A 237 -9.34 -12.00 -0.87
N LYS A 238 -8.63 -11.81 0.25
CA LYS A 238 -8.01 -12.89 1.03
C LYS A 238 -8.83 -13.32 2.24
N MET A 239 -9.91 -12.60 2.56
CA MET A 239 -10.76 -12.96 3.69
C MET A 239 -11.68 -14.11 3.31
N PRO A 240 -11.90 -15.08 4.22
CA PRO A 240 -12.89 -16.12 4.01
C PRO A 240 -14.30 -15.50 3.99
N PHE A 241 -15.10 -15.92 3.01
CA PHE A 241 -16.54 -15.64 2.95
C PHE A 241 -17.31 -16.44 4.01
#